data_AF-A0A485CTN6-F1
#
_entry.id   AF-A0A485CTN6-F1
#
_cell.length_a   1.000
_cell.length_b   1.000
_cell.length_c   1.000
_cell.angle_alpha   90.00
_cell.angle_beta   90.00
_cell.angle_gamma   90.00
#
_symmetry.space_group_name_H-M   'P 1'
#
loop_
_entity.id
_entity.type
_entity.pdbx_description
1 polymer ?
#
loop_
_entity_poly.entity_id
_entity_poly.type
_entity_poly.pdbx_seq_one_letter_code
_entity_poly.pdbx_strand_id
1 'polypeptide(L)'
;MALSLAAALCLGLGIFINETTGEFPQREQELFEGIVALVAVCILTWMVFWMRKVSRNVKQQLEQAVDNALQRGNHHGWALIMMVFFAVAREGLESVFFLLAAFQQDVGIWPPLGAMLGLATAIVLGFLLYWGGIRLNLGVFFKWTSLFILLVAAGLAAGAIRAFHEAGLWNHFQDVAFDLSGVLSTHTLFGTLLEGIFGYQETPTVSEVAVYFIYLIPALVLFALPPRNNTATSRTAPLK
;
A
#
# COMPACT_ATOMS: atom_id res chain seq x y z
N MET A 1 -4.00 23.85 -0.11
CA MET A 1 -3.86 24.00 1.35
C MET A 1 -3.39 22.72 2.03
N ALA A 2 -4.04 21.56 1.81
CA ALA A 2 -3.56 20.28 2.37
C ALA A 2 -2.20 19.84 1.81
N LEU A 3 -1.97 20.00 0.51
CA LEU A 3 -0.70 19.62 -0.15
C LEU A 3 0.48 20.47 0.34
N SER A 4 0.27 21.77 0.51
CA SER A 4 1.28 22.70 1.02
C SER A 4 1.58 22.46 2.49
N LEU A 5 0.57 22.06 3.29
CA LEU A 5 0.77 21.70 4.69
C LEU A 5 1.54 20.37 4.81
N ALA A 6 1.20 19.36 4.00
CA ALA A 6 1.90 18.09 3.95
C ALA A 6 3.34 18.25 3.45
N ALA A 7 3.57 19.07 2.42
CA ALA A 7 4.90 19.38 1.92
C ALA A 7 5.73 20.17 2.96
N ALA A 8 5.14 21.13 3.67
CA ALA A 8 5.81 21.86 4.74
C ALA A 8 6.12 20.95 5.94
N LEU A 9 5.25 20.00 6.25
CA LEU A 9 5.44 19.04 7.34
C LEU A 9 6.53 18.02 6.96
N CYS A 10 6.54 17.51 5.72
CA CYS A 10 7.62 16.67 5.19
C CYS A 10 8.96 17.40 5.11
N LEU A 11 8.99 18.65 4.64
CA LEU A 11 10.22 19.45 4.61
C LEU A 11 10.70 19.79 6.02
N GLY A 12 9.78 20.13 6.92
CA GLY A 12 10.10 20.38 8.33
C GLY A 12 10.69 19.16 9.02
N LEU A 13 10.09 17.98 8.81
CA LEU A 13 10.64 16.71 9.32
C LEU A 13 11.98 16.38 8.66
N GLY A 14 12.10 16.53 7.34
CA GLY A 14 13.32 16.24 6.60
C GLY A 14 14.50 17.14 6.99
N ILE A 15 14.25 18.43 7.19
CA ILE A 15 15.26 19.40 7.65
C ILE A 15 15.61 19.15 9.12
N PHE A 16 14.62 18.90 9.98
CA PHE A 16 14.84 18.60 11.39
C PHE A 16 15.68 17.33 11.58
N ILE A 17 15.39 16.29 10.78
CA ILE A 17 16.21 15.10 10.72
C ILE A 17 17.61 15.50 10.24
N ASN A 18 17.75 16.08 9.04
CA ASN A 18 19.06 16.40 8.45
C ASN A 18 19.96 17.32 9.30
N GLU A 19 19.42 18.27 10.07
CA GLU A 19 20.21 19.11 10.98
C GLU A 19 20.57 18.41 12.30
N THR A 20 19.80 17.43 12.75
CA THR A 20 20.09 16.63 13.95
C THR A 20 20.98 15.41 13.62
N THR A 21 21.06 15.02 12.35
CA THR A 21 21.73 13.81 11.82
C THR A 21 23.17 14.06 11.39
N GLY A 22 24.06 14.34 12.34
CA GLY A 22 25.48 14.04 12.18
C GLY A 22 25.73 12.61 12.67
N GLU A 23 25.61 11.62 11.77
CA GLU A 23 25.79 10.17 12.03
C GLU A 23 24.83 9.57 13.08
N PHE A 24 23.65 9.10 12.64
CA PHE A 24 22.77 8.32 13.51
C PHE A 24 23.46 7.02 13.98
N PRO A 25 23.36 6.67 15.28
CA PRO A 25 23.58 5.29 15.72
C PRO A 25 22.62 4.36 14.98
N GLN A 26 23.10 3.21 14.47
CA GLN A 26 22.32 2.22 13.69
C GLN A 26 20.94 1.89 14.30
N ARG A 27 20.87 1.91 15.65
CA ARG A 27 19.65 1.70 16.44
C ARG A 27 18.51 2.69 16.14
N GLU A 28 18.80 3.96 15.91
CA GLU A 28 17.77 4.98 15.67
C GLU A 28 17.20 4.90 14.24
N GLN A 29 18.04 4.50 13.28
CA GLN A 29 17.63 4.29 11.89
C GLN A 29 16.68 3.09 11.76
N GLU A 30 17.02 1.96 12.40
CA GLU A 30 16.18 0.76 12.43
C GLU A 30 14.85 1.04 13.16
N LEU A 31 14.90 1.84 14.24
CA LEU A 31 13.70 2.31 14.93
C LEU A 31 12.78 3.13 14.02
N PHE A 32 13.36 4.08 13.28
CA PHE A 32 12.60 4.90 12.34
C PHE A 32 11.98 4.02 11.24
N GLU A 33 12.74 3.09 10.67
CA GLU A 33 12.24 2.13 9.69
C GLU A 33 11.04 1.33 10.23
N GLY A 34 11.14 0.79 11.44
CA GLY A 34 10.07 0.04 12.10
C GLY A 34 8.80 0.88 12.31
N ILE A 35 8.94 2.14 12.75
CA ILE A 35 7.81 3.06 12.94
C ILE A 35 7.17 3.41 11.59
N VAL A 36 7.96 3.73 10.57
CA VAL A 36 7.45 4.03 9.23
C VAL A 36 6.72 2.81 8.64
N ALA A 37 7.28 1.60 8.82
CA ALA A 37 6.63 0.36 8.41
C ALA A 37 5.29 0.14 9.12
N LEU A 38 5.20 0.37 10.44
CA LEU A 38 3.92 0.29 11.18
C LEU A 38 2.89 1.31 10.69
N VAL A 39 3.31 2.55 10.41
CA VAL A 39 2.43 3.58 9.85
C VAL A 39 1.94 3.16 8.46
N ALA A 40 2.82 2.63 7.62
CA ALA A 40 2.46 2.10 6.30
C ALA A 40 1.43 0.98 6.41
N VAL A 41 1.60 0.02 7.33
CA VAL A 41 0.62 -1.05 7.59
C VAL A 41 -0.73 -0.47 7.99
N CYS A 42 -0.77 0.53 8.88
CA CYS A 42 -2.01 1.19 9.28
C CYS A 42 -2.73 1.85 8.08
N ILE A 43 -1.99 2.59 7.25
CA ILE A 43 -2.52 3.28 6.06
C ILE A 43 -3.04 2.27 5.04
N LEU A 44 -2.29 1.21 4.74
CA LEU A 44 -2.69 0.16 3.81
C LEU A 44 -3.95 -0.57 4.30
N THR A 45 -4.00 -0.91 5.59
CA THR A 45 -5.17 -1.52 6.23
C THR A 45 -6.39 -0.63 6.05
N TRP A 46 -6.26 0.66 6.36
CA TRP A 46 -7.34 1.63 6.19
C TRP A 46 -7.80 1.71 4.73
N MET A 47 -6.87 1.76 3.78
CA MET A 47 -7.17 1.83 2.35
C MET A 47 -7.92 0.59 1.85
N VAL A 48 -7.55 -0.60 2.34
CA VAL A 48 -8.25 -1.86 2.04
C VAL A 48 -9.70 -1.81 2.52
N PHE A 49 -9.94 -1.41 3.77
CA PHE A 49 -11.31 -1.30 4.31
C PHE A 49 -12.12 -0.19 3.64
N TRP A 50 -11.48 0.91 3.27
CA TRP A 50 -12.09 1.98 2.50
C TRP A 50 -12.52 1.50 1.12
N MET A 51 -11.62 0.83 0.37
CA MET A 51 -11.89 0.32 -0.96
C MET A 51 -13.01 -0.73 -0.95
N ARG A 52 -13.10 -1.54 0.12
CA ARG A 52 -14.22 -2.47 0.34
C ARG A 52 -15.57 -1.77 0.47
N LYS A 53 -15.63 -0.63 1.18
CA LYS A 53 -16.85 0.18 1.33
C LYS A 53 -17.22 0.85 0.01
N VAL A 54 -16.23 1.34 -0.73
CA VAL A 54 -16.41 2.05 -1.99
C VAL A 54 -16.80 1.10 -3.13
N SER A 55 -16.18 -0.08 -3.23
CA SER A 55 -16.37 -1.09 -4.30
C SER A 55 -17.85 -1.41 -4.61
N ARG A 56 -18.72 -1.45 -3.59
CA ARG A 56 -20.17 -1.70 -3.78
C ARG A 56 -20.89 -0.57 -4.51
N ASN A 57 -20.40 0.66 -4.36
CA ASN A 57 -21.00 1.86 -4.90
C ASN A 57 -20.20 2.44 -6.08
N VAL A 58 -19.03 1.90 -6.47
CA VAL A 58 -18.17 2.48 -7.52
C VAL A 58 -18.95 2.73 -8.81
N LYS A 59 -19.77 1.77 -9.27
CA LYS A 59 -20.56 1.94 -10.48
C LYS A 59 -21.55 3.10 -10.36
N GLN A 60 -22.30 3.15 -9.26
CA GLN A 60 -23.25 4.22 -8.99
C GLN A 60 -22.58 5.57 -8.73
N GLN A 61 -21.40 5.59 -8.11
CA GLN A 61 -20.64 6.81 -7.86
C GLN A 61 -20.00 7.35 -9.13
N LEU A 62 -19.53 6.49 -10.03
CA LEU A 62 -19.05 6.91 -11.35
C LEU A 62 -20.21 7.44 -12.19
N GLU A 63 -21.32 6.70 -12.26
CA GLU A 63 -22.53 7.13 -12.97
C GLU A 63 -23.05 8.46 -12.40
N GLN A 64 -23.16 8.58 -11.07
CA GLN A 64 -23.57 9.84 -10.42
C GLN A 64 -22.54 10.96 -10.57
N ALA A 65 -21.23 10.68 -10.58
CA ALA A 65 -20.21 11.72 -10.79
C ALA A 65 -20.25 12.24 -12.23
N VAL A 66 -20.45 11.35 -13.20
CA VAL A 66 -20.63 11.70 -14.61
C VAL A 66 -21.96 12.43 -14.83
N ASP A 67 -23.06 11.92 -14.28
CA ASP A 67 -24.38 12.54 -14.39
C ASP A 67 -24.42 13.91 -13.69
N ASN A 68 -23.83 14.06 -12.51
CA ASN A 68 -23.74 15.37 -11.85
C ASN A 68 -22.82 16.34 -12.60
N ALA A 69 -21.73 15.86 -13.22
CA ALA A 69 -20.85 16.68 -14.03
C ALA A 69 -21.51 17.14 -15.35
N LEU A 70 -22.42 16.33 -15.90
CA LEU A 70 -23.17 16.62 -17.13
C LEU A 70 -24.45 17.44 -16.88
N GLN A 71 -25.17 17.22 -15.79
CA GLN A 71 -26.48 17.84 -15.52
C GLN A 71 -26.39 19.28 -14.97
N ARG A 72 -25.26 19.70 -14.40
CA ARG A 72 -25.09 21.03 -13.77
C ARG A 72 -24.01 21.87 -14.49
N GLY A 73 -24.36 22.34 -15.69
CA GLY A 73 -23.84 23.55 -16.35
C GLY A 73 -22.33 23.81 -16.34
N ASN A 74 -21.68 23.58 -17.49
CA ASN A 74 -20.46 24.19 -18.08
C ASN A 74 -19.15 24.40 -17.25
N HIS A 75 -19.14 24.34 -15.91
CA HIS A 75 -17.96 24.63 -15.09
C HIS A 75 -17.48 23.45 -14.21
N HIS A 76 -18.32 22.45 -13.92
CA HIS A 76 -17.92 21.29 -13.10
C HIS A 76 -17.30 20.13 -13.89
N GLY A 77 -17.50 20.06 -15.21
CA GLY A 77 -16.75 19.12 -16.06
C GLY A 77 -15.23 19.36 -15.96
N TRP A 78 -14.84 20.62 -15.81
CA TRP A 78 -13.45 21.02 -15.58
C TRP A 78 -12.93 20.55 -14.21
N ALA A 79 -13.79 20.51 -13.18
CA ALA A 79 -13.44 19.99 -11.86
C ALA A 79 -13.21 18.46 -11.87
N LEU A 80 -14.01 17.71 -12.64
CA LEU A 80 -13.79 16.26 -12.81
C LEU A 80 -12.48 15.99 -13.56
N ILE A 81 -12.22 16.72 -14.65
CA ILE A 81 -10.97 16.61 -15.42
C ILE A 81 -9.77 16.96 -14.53
N MET A 82 -9.85 18.04 -13.77
CA MET A 82 -8.78 18.43 -12.84
C MET A 82 -8.57 17.42 -11.72
N MET A 83 -9.64 16.84 -11.16
CA MET A 83 -9.53 15.78 -10.16
C MET A 83 -8.76 14.58 -10.70
N VAL A 84 -9.12 14.10 -11.89
CA VAL A 84 -8.43 12.97 -12.53
C VAL A 84 -6.99 13.33 -12.88
N PHE A 85 -6.75 14.53 -13.43
CA PHE A 85 -5.41 15.00 -13.76
C PHE A 85 -4.51 15.06 -12.53
N PHE A 86 -4.95 15.67 -11.43
CA PHE A 86 -4.15 15.76 -10.20
C PHE A 86 -3.96 14.41 -9.52
N ALA A 87 -4.96 13.51 -9.57
CA ALA A 87 -4.81 12.16 -9.07
C ALA A 87 -3.72 11.40 -9.84
N VAL A 88 -3.78 11.41 -11.18
CA VAL A 88 -2.78 10.76 -12.02
C VAL A 88 -1.40 11.41 -11.89
N ALA A 89 -1.34 12.75 -11.85
CA ALA A 89 -0.09 13.48 -11.70
C ALA A 89 0.58 13.15 -10.37
N ARG A 90 -0.17 13.01 -9.27
CA ARG A 90 0.39 12.63 -7.97
C ARG A 90 1.00 11.22 -8.00
N GLU A 91 0.24 10.22 -8.42
CA GLU A 91 0.71 8.83 -8.47
C GLU A 91 1.91 8.68 -9.43
N GLY A 92 1.89 9.43 -10.54
CA GLY A 92 3.00 9.50 -11.49
C GLY A 92 4.25 10.16 -10.90
N LEU A 93 4.11 11.26 -10.17
CA LEU A 93 5.23 11.93 -9.49
C LEU A 93 5.85 11.03 -8.41
N GLU A 94 5.04 10.36 -7.59
CA GLU A 94 5.52 9.39 -6.60
C GLU A 94 6.35 8.29 -7.27
N SER A 95 5.86 7.72 -8.38
CA SER A 95 6.58 6.70 -9.17
C SER A 95 7.92 7.21 -9.73
N VAL A 96 7.95 8.45 -10.23
CA VAL A 96 9.20 9.08 -10.74
C VAL A 96 10.19 9.31 -9.60
N PHE A 97 9.74 9.75 -8.43
CA PHE A 97 10.61 9.93 -7.26
C PHE A 97 11.20 8.60 -6.78
N PHE A 98 10.42 7.52 -6.73
CA PHE A 98 10.94 6.19 -6.40
C PHE A 98 11.99 5.71 -7.41
N LEU A 99 11.75 5.95 -8.70
CA LEU A 99 12.68 5.57 -9.76
C LEU A 99 13.96 6.40 -9.73
N LEU A 100 13.87 7.70 -9.41
CA LEU A 100 15.03 8.56 -9.20
C LEU A 100 15.86 8.12 -7.98
N ALA A 101 15.20 7.79 -6.87
CA ALA A 101 15.87 7.27 -5.67
C ALA A 101 16.59 5.94 -5.95
N ALA A 102 15.96 5.05 -6.74
CA ALA A 102 16.59 3.79 -7.17
C ALA A 102 17.82 4.01 -8.07
N PHE A 103 17.88 5.11 -8.84
CA PHE A 103 19.02 5.44 -9.69
C PHE A 103 20.16 6.14 -8.95
N GLN A 104 19.88 6.77 -7.81
CA GLN A 104 20.89 7.38 -6.94
C GLN A 104 21.63 6.35 -6.08
N GLN A 105 21.09 5.13 -5.96
CA GLN A 105 21.79 4.00 -5.37
C GLN A 105 22.88 3.55 -6.37
N ASP A 106 24.14 3.91 -6.11
CA ASP A 106 25.34 3.64 -6.95
C ASP A 106 25.66 2.12 -7.08
N VAL A 107 24.76 1.34 -7.69
CA VAL A 107 24.91 -0.12 -7.82
C VAL A 107 25.01 -0.59 -9.29
N GLY A 108 25.43 0.30 -10.21
CA GLY A 108 25.76 -0.04 -11.60
C GLY A 108 24.59 0.02 -12.59
N ILE A 109 24.67 -0.75 -13.69
CA ILE A 109 23.72 -0.69 -14.82
C ILE A 109 22.41 -1.48 -14.55
N TRP A 110 22.39 -2.30 -13.49
CA TRP A 110 21.29 -3.20 -13.17
C TRP A 110 19.99 -2.49 -12.72
N PRO A 111 20.00 -1.46 -11.84
CA PRO A 111 18.78 -0.76 -11.44
C PRO A 111 18.06 -0.05 -12.59
N PRO A 112 18.74 0.69 -13.49
CA PRO A 112 18.11 1.26 -14.68
C PRO A 112 17.44 0.20 -15.56
N LEU A 113 18.11 -0.93 -15.79
CA LEU A 113 17.56 -2.00 -16.60
C LEU A 113 16.31 -2.64 -15.95
N GLY A 114 16.37 -2.91 -14.65
CA GLY A 114 15.23 -3.42 -13.87
C GLY A 114 14.04 -2.45 -13.89
N ALA A 115 14.29 -1.15 -13.73
CA ALA A 115 13.27 -0.11 -13.78
C ALA A 115 12.60 -0.02 -15.16
N MET A 116 13.36 -0.10 -16.25
CA MET A 116 12.82 -0.11 -17.62
C MET A 116 11.97 -1.37 -17.88
N LEU A 117 12.41 -2.54 -17.43
CA LEU A 117 11.64 -3.78 -17.54
C LEU A 117 10.35 -3.74 -16.70
N GLY A 118 10.41 -3.20 -15.50
CA GLY A 118 9.25 -2.97 -14.64
C GLY A 118 8.23 -2.04 -15.30
N LEU A 119 8.69 -0.92 -15.86
CA LEU A 119 7.86 0.03 -16.59
C LEU A 119 7.22 -0.61 -17.83
N ALA A 120 7.99 -1.36 -18.63
CA ALA A 120 7.46 -2.08 -19.79
C ALA A 120 6.36 -3.07 -19.38
N THR A 121 6.58 -3.81 -18.29
CA THR A 121 5.60 -4.75 -17.74
C THR A 121 4.34 -4.04 -17.25
N ALA A 122 4.48 -2.89 -16.58
CA ALA A 122 3.36 -2.07 -16.12
C ALA A 122 2.51 -1.55 -17.30
N ILE A 123 3.14 -1.13 -18.40
CA ILE A 123 2.44 -0.70 -19.63
C ILE A 123 1.62 -1.86 -20.22
N VAL A 124 2.22 -3.05 -20.32
CA VAL A 124 1.55 -4.26 -20.84
C VAL A 124 0.35 -4.63 -19.96
N LEU A 125 0.52 -4.67 -18.65
CA LEU A 125 -0.56 -4.94 -17.70
C LEU A 125 -1.65 -3.87 -17.76
N GLY A 126 -1.28 -2.59 -17.89
CA GLY A 126 -2.21 -1.48 -18.05
C GLY A 126 -3.07 -1.63 -19.31
N PHE A 127 -2.46 -2.02 -20.44
CA PHE A 127 -3.19 -2.29 -21.68
C PHE A 127 -4.12 -3.51 -21.54
N LEU A 128 -3.66 -4.56 -20.87
CA LEU A 128 -4.43 -5.78 -20.62
C LEU A 128 -5.63 -5.50 -19.72
N LEU A 129 -5.47 -4.64 -18.71
CA LEU A 129 -6.57 -4.15 -17.86
C LEU A 129 -7.52 -3.23 -18.62
N TYR A 130 -7.04 -2.36 -19.52
CA TYR A 130 -7.89 -1.52 -20.36
C TYR A 130 -8.80 -2.37 -21.26
N TRP A 131 -8.22 -3.41 -21.88
CA TRP A 131 -8.96 -4.30 -22.77
C TRP A 131 -9.88 -5.26 -22.00
N GLY A 132 -9.43 -5.77 -20.86
CA GLY A 132 -10.20 -6.65 -19.97
C GLY A 132 -11.25 -5.93 -19.11
N GLY A 133 -11.09 -4.62 -18.88
CA GLY A 133 -11.89 -3.82 -17.94
C GLY A 133 -13.38 -3.77 -18.27
N ILE A 134 -13.75 -3.90 -19.55
CA ILE A 134 -15.16 -3.91 -20.00
C ILE A 134 -15.88 -5.20 -19.58
N ARG A 135 -15.15 -6.31 -19.35
CA ARG A 135 -15.72 -7.60 -18.91
C ARG A 135 -15.40 -7.96 -17.46
N LEU A 136 -14.57 -7.17 -16.78
CA LEU A 136 -14.21 -7.45 -15.39
C LEU A 136 -15.35 -7.05 -14.45
N ASN A 137 -15.74 -7.99 -13.59
CA ASN A 137 -16.62 -7.67 -12.48
C ASN A 137 -15.81 -6.86 -11.46
N LEU A 138 -16.04 -5.53 -11.39
CA LEU A 138 -15.32 -4.63 -10.49
C LEU A 138 -15.34 -5.12 -9.04
N GLY A 139 -16.43 -5.75 -8.59
CA GLY A 139 -16.51 -6.33 -7.25
C GLY A 139 -15.53 -7.48 -7.02
N VAL A 140 -15.30 -8.31 -8.04
CA VAL A 140 -14.31 -9.41 -7.98
C VAL A 140 -12.90 -8.85 -8.06
N PHE A 141 -12.64 -7.90 -8.97
CA PHE A 141 -11.35 -7.25 -9.11
C PHE A 141 -10.91 -6.58 -7.80
N PHE A 142 -11.76 -5.73 -7.22
CA PHE A 142 -11.48 -5.07 -5.95
C PHE A 142 -11.31 -6.05 -4.79
N LYS A 143 -12.03 -7.19 -4.81
CA LYS A 143 -11.85 -8.22 -3.78
C LYS A 143 -10.45 -8.85 -3.87
N TRP A 144 -9.97 -9.18 -5.06
CA TRP A 144 -8.65 -9.76 -5.27
C TRP A 144 -7.52 -8.76 -4.99
N THR A 145 -7.65 -7.50 -5.44
CA THR A 145 -6.64 -6.47 -5.17
C THR A 145 -6.59 -6.09 -3.69
N SER A 146 -7.73 -6.00 -3.00
CA SER A 146 -7.76 -5.84 -1.54
C SER A 146 -7.10 -7.01 -0.80
N LEU A 147 -7.34 -8.25 -1.24
CA LEU A 147 -6.69 -9.43 -0.66
C LEU A 147 -5.18 -9.39 -0.86
N PHE A 148 -4.74 -9.02 -2.06
CA PHE A 148 -3.33 -8.85 -2.38
C PHE A 148 -2.66 -7.78 -1.50
N ILE A 149 -3.25 -6.59 -1.38
CA ILE A 149 -2.71 -5.51 -0.53
C ILE A 149 -2.62 -5.94 0.94
N LEU A 150 -3.56 -6.76 1.42
CA LEU A 150 -3.57 -7.27 2.80
C LEU A 150 -2.42 -8.25 3.04
N LEU A 151 -2.04 -9.06 2.04
CA LEU A 151 -0.83 -9.89 2.09
C LEU A 151 0.44 -9.05 2.12
N VAL A 152 0.52 -8.00 1.30
CA VAL A 152 1.66 -7.06 1.30
C VAL A 152 1.79 -6.35 2.64
N ALA A 153 0.67 -5.88 3.22
CA ALA A 153 0.65 -5.26 4.53
C ALA A 153 1.08 -6.22 5.64
N ALA A 154 0.75 -7.51 5.55
CA ALA A 154 1.25 -8.52 6.47
C ALA A 154 2.78 -8.69 6.37
N GLY A 155 3.32 -8.66 5.15
CA GLY A 155 4.76 -8.65 4.89
C GLY A 155 5.48 -7.45 5.51
N LEU A 156 4.93 -6.25 5.30
CA LEU A 156 5.45 -5.01 5.91
C LEU A 156 5.35 -5.05 7.44
N ALA A 157 4.32 -5.67 8.00
CA ALA A 157 4.19 -5.85 9.45
C ALA A 157 5.28 -6.77 10.01
N ALA A 158 5.61 -7.86 9.30
CA ALA A 158 6.75 -8.70 9.63
C ALA A 158 8.07 -7.91 9.54
N GLY A 159 8.27 -7.13 8.47
CA GLY A 159 9.43 -6.24 8.32
C GLY A 159 9.57 -5.22 9.46
N ALA A 160 8.46 -4.66 9.96
CA ALA A 160 8.49 -3.75 11.11
C ALA A 160 9.02 -4.42 12.39
N ILE A 161 8.67 -5.70 12.62
CA ILE A 161 9.16 -6.48 13.77
C ILE A 161 10.65 -6.77 13.62
N ARG A 162 11.11 -7.09 12.41
CA ARG A 162 12.54 -7.25 12.12
C ARG A 162 13.32 -5.98 12.46
N ALA A 163 12.83 -4.81 12.05
CA ALA A 163 13.43 -3.53 12.39
C ALA A 163 13.46 -3.28 13.92
N PHE A 164 12.43 -3.72 14.67
CA PHE A 164 12.45 -3.66 16.14
C PHE A 164 13.39 -4.67 16.81
N HIS A 165 13.65 -5.82 16.17
CA HIS A 165 14.67 -6.77 16.60
C HIS A 165 16.07 -6.16 16.46
N GLU A 166 16.37 -5.61 15.27
CA GLU A 166 17.66 -5.00 14.96
C GLU A 166 17.92 -3.81 15.90
N ALA A 167 16.90 -2.97 16.14
CA ALA A 167 16.96 -1.86 17.08
C ALA A 167 17.10 -2.27 18.56
N GLY A 168 17.05 -3.57 18.88
CA GLY A 168 17.21 -4.10 20.24
C GLY A 168 16.03 -3.81 21.19
N LEU A 169 14.88 -3.39 20.66
CA LEU A 169 13.65 -3.15 21.42
C LEU A 169 12.86 -4.44 21.68
N TRP A 170 13.02 -5.42 20.80
CA TRP A 170 12.31 -6.70 20.89
C TRP A 170 13.30 -7.85 20.66
N ASN A 171 13.78 -8.47 21.74
CA ASN A 171 14.75 -9.59 21.70
C ASN A 171 14.11 -10.96 22.00
N HIS A 172 12.81 -11.12 21.73
CA HIS A 172 12.08 -12.35 22.07
C HIS A 172 11.71 -13.14 20.80
N PHE A 173 12.01 -14.44 20.78
CA PHE A 173 11.78 -15.37 19.65
C PHE A 173 12.52 -15.02 18.34
N GLN A 174 13.82 -14.73 18.43
CA GLN A 174 14.71 -14.50 17.28
C GLN A 174 15.18 -15.79 16.60
N ASP A 175 14.78 -16.96 17.11
CA ASP A 175 15.10 -18.23 16.45
C ASP A 175 14.50 -18.23 15.04
N VAL A 176 15.27 -18.76 14.08
CA VAL A 176 14.84 -18.91 12.69
C VAL A 176 13.65 -19.87 12.65
N ALA A 177 12.52 -19.41 12.14
CA ALA A 177 11.30 -20.22 12.09
C ALA A 177 11.39 -21.29 11.00
N PHE A 178 11.82 -20.89 9.81
CA PHE A 178 11.99 -21.74 8.64
C PHE A 178 13.16 -21.20 7.80
N ASP A 179 14.00 -22.10 7.30
CA ASP A 179 15.05 -21.76 6.34
C ASP A 179 14.59 -22.19 4.94
N LEU A 180 14.22 -21.21 4.12
CA LEU A 180 13.78 -21.42 2.73
C LEU A 180 14.88 -21.13 1.70
N SER A 181 16.11 -20.83 2.14
CA SER A 181 17.25 -20.52 1.27
C SER A 181 17.51 -21.60 0.21
N GLY A 182 17.21 -22.87 0.53
CA GLY A 182 17.40 -24.01 -0.36
C GLY A 182 16.34 -24.19 -1.47
N VAL A 183 15.17 -23.55 -1.37
CA VAL A 183 14.07 -23.68 -2.35
C VAL A 183 13.73 -22.35 -3.01
N LEU A 184 13.86 -21.24 -2.28
CA LEU A 184 13.48 -19.91 -2.74
C LEU A 184 14.45 -18.85 -2.18
N SER A 185 15.64 -18.77 -2.78
CA SER A 185 16.61 -17.73 -2.42
C SER A 185 16.25 -16.39 -3.06
N THR A 186 16.33 -15.35 -2.25
CA THR A 186 16.39 -13.92 -2.57
C THR A 186 17.51 -13.58 -3.55
N HIS A 187 18.49 -14.46 -3.78
CA HIS A 187 19.44 -14.30 -4.88
C HIS A 187 18.86 -14.58 -6.27
N THR A 188 17.67 -15.18 -6.36
CA THR A 188 16.94 -15.36 -7.63
C THR A 188 16.03 -14.18 -7.92
N LEU A 189 15.79 -13.89 -9.21
CA LEU A 189 14.85 -12.84 -9.64
C LEU A 189 13.45 -13.01 -9.01
N PHE A 190 13.02 -14.24 -8.78
CA PHE A 190 11.72 -14.50 -8.17
C PHE A 190 11.73 -14.26 -6.66
N GLY A 191 12.82 -14.59 -5.98
CA GLY A 191 13.01 -14.31 -4.55
C GLY A 191 13.07 -12.81 -4.25
N THR A 192 13.85 -12.03 -5.00
CA THR A 192 13.90 -10.56 -4.84
C THR A 192 12.56 -9.89 -5.12
N LEU A 193 11.81 -10.37 -6.12
CA LEU A 193 10.47 -9.85 -6.40
C LEU A 193 9.48 -10.18 -5.28
N LEU A 194 9.55 -11.36 -4.69
CA LEU A 194 8.73 -11.73 -3.54
C LEU A 194 9.11 -10.95 -2.29
N GLU A 195 10.40 -10.73 -2.05
CA GLU A 195 10.89 -9.86 -0.98
C GLU A 195 10.35 -8.45 -1.16
N GLY A 196 10.51 -7.86 -2.35
CA GLY A 196 10.05 -6.51 -2.63
C GLY A 196 8.53 -6.33 -2.62
N ILE A 197 7.76 -7.33 -3.08
CA ILE A 197 6.30 -7.23 -3.16
C ILE A 197 5.62 -7.66 -1.86
N PHE A 198 6.06 -8.76 -1.25
CA PHE A 198 5.39 -9.39 -0.11
C PHE A 198 6.18 -9.32 1.19
N GLY A 199 7.35 -8.66 1.23
CA GLY A 199 8.21 -8.67 2.41
C GLY A 199 8.71 -10.06 2.77
N TYR A 200 8.86 -10.94 1.77
CA TYR A 200 9.35 -12.30 1.96
C TYR A 200 10.83 -12.33 2.34
N GLN A 201 11.19 -13.13 3.35
CA GLN A 201 12.58 -13.35 3.77
C GLN A 201 12.95 -14.83 3.65
N GLU A 202 14.22 -15.13 3.35
CA GLU A 202 14.73 -16.51 3.31
C GLU A 202 14.75 -17.19 4.69
N THR A 203 14.98 -16.41 5.75
CA THR A 203 15.10 -16.88 7.14
C THR A 203 14.25 -16.03 8.10
N PRO A 204 12.92 -16.05 7.99
CA PRO A 204 12.07 -15.26 8.87
C PRO A 204 12.16 -15.77 10.31
N THR A 205 12.16 -14.84 11.26
CA THR A 205 12.14 -15.20 12.70
C THR A 205 10.76 -15.68 13.14
N VAL A 206 10.69 -16.44 14.24
CA VAL A 206 9.41 -16.95 14.76
C VAL A 206 8.44 -15.83 15.11
N SER A 207 8.93 -14.68 15.61
CA SER A 207 8.09 -13.52 15.87
C SER A 207 7.60 -12.82 14.60
N GLU A 208 8.39 -12.76 13.54
CA GLU A 208 7.97 -12.24 12.23
C GLU A 208 6.83 -13.08 11.65
N VAL A 209 6.98 -14.41 11.66
CA VAL A 209 5.93 -15.33 11.20
C VAL A 209 4.67 -15.22 12.08
N ALA A 210 4.85 -15.13 13.41
CA ALA A 210 3.74 -14.95 14.33
C ALA A 210 2.98 -13.65 14.06
N VAL A 211 3.68 -12.53 13.84
CA VAL A 211 3.05 -11.23 13.56
C VAL A 211 2.41 -11.20 12.18
N TYR A 212 3.02 -11.85 11.19
CA TYR A 212 2.40 -12.05 9.88
C TYR A 212 1.02 -12.70 10.04
N PHE A 213 0.93 -13.82 10.77
CA PHE A 213 -0.34 -14.51 10.99
C PHE A 213 -1.29 -13.76 11.92
N ILE A 214 -0.79 -13.10 12.98
CA ILE A 214 -1.63 -12.34 13.92
C ILE A 214 -2.26 -11.11 13.26
N TYR A 215 -1.62 -10.55 12.24
CA TYR A 215 -2.19 -9.47 11.45
C TYR A 215 -3.10 -10.02 10.34
N LEU A 216 -2.61 -11.02 9.59
CA LEU A 216 -3.31 -11.55 8.42
C LEU A 216 -4.64 -12.22 8.80
N ILE A 217 -4.67 -13.05 9.84
CA ILE A 217 -5.87 -13.83 10.19
C ILE A 217 -7.04 -12.91 10.58
N PRO A 218 -6.90 -11.95 11.52
CA PRO A 218 -7.97 -11.00 11.84
C PRO A 218 -8.35 -10.12 10.66
N ALA A 219 -7.38 -9.64 9.87
CA ALA A 219 -7.65 -8.79 8.72
C ALA A 219 -8.44 -9.55 7.64
N LEU A 220 -8.11 -10.82 7.37
CA LEU A 220 -8.89 -11.69 6.49
C LEU A 220 -10.28 -12.00 7.04
N VAL A 221 -10.41 -12.27 8.34
CA VAL A 221 -11.71 -12.52 8.99
C VAL A 221 -12.59 -11.27 8.89
N LEU A 222 -12.07 -10.09 9.22
CA LEU A 222 -12.78 -8.82 9.07
C LEU A 222 -13.14 -8.54 7.60
N PHE A 223 -12.26 -8.89 6.66
CA PHE A 223 -12.51 -8.75 5.22
C PHE A 223 -13.56 -9.74 4.69
N ALA A 224 -13.66 -10.94 5.25
CA ALA A 224 -14.64 -11.95 4.88
C ALA A 224 -16.01 -11.71 5.54
N LEU A 225 -16.05 -11.13 6.74
CA LEU A 225 -17.28 -10.85 7.48
C LEU A 225 -18.19 -9.86 6.73
N PRO A 226 -19.43 -10.22 6.35
CA PRO A 226 -20.36 -9.30 5.70
C PRO A 226 -20.53 -8.03 6.56
N PRO A 227 -20.53 -6.82 5.98
CA PRO A 227 -20.85 -5.61 6.73
C PRO A 227 -22.21 -5.83 7.38
N ARG A 228 -22.29 -5.72 8.71
CA ARG A 228 -23.57 -5.72 9.42
C ARG A 228 -24.37 -4.57 8.82
N ASN A 229 -25.37 -4.90 8.00
CA ASN A 229 -26.41 -3.95 7.70
C ASN A 229 -27.00 -3.58 9.06
N ASN A 230 -26.72 -2.37 9.53
CA ASN A 230 -27.56 -1.74 10.52
C ASN A 230 -28.92 -1.57 9.85
N THR A 231 -29.74 -2.60 9.94
CA THR A 231 -31.18 -2.49 9.76
C THR A 231 -31.63 -1.58 10.88
N ALA A 232 -31.53 -0.27 10.65
CA ALA A 232 -32.24 0.71 11.44
C ALA A 232 -33.71 0.33 11.27
N THR A 233 -34.24 -0.38 12.27
CA THR A 233 -35.65 -0.64 12.43
C THR A 233 -36.37 0.69 12.24
N SER A 234 -37.04 0.86 11.11
CA SER A 234 -38.02 1.91 10.94
C SER A 234 -39.11 1.62 11.95
N ARG A 235 -39.00 2.26 13.11
CA ARG A 235 -40.08 2.28 14.08
C ARG A 235 -41.15 3.16 13.46
N THR A 236 -42.06 2.53 12.72
CA THR A 236 -43.32 3.12 12.29
C THR A 236 -44.05 3.59 13.55
N ALA A 237 -44.04 4.89 13.80
CA ALA A 237 -44.90 5.49 14.81
C ALA A 237 -46.34 5.44 14.25
N PRO A 238 -47.33 4.90 15.00
CA PRO A 238 -48.71 4.96 14.57
C PRO A 238 -49.22 6.41 14.69
N LEU A 239 -49.83 6.90 13.61
CA LEU A 239 -50.54 8.17 13.58
C LEU A 239 -51.67 8.14 14.61
N LYS A 240 -51.76 9.18 15.43
CA LYS A 240 -52.92 9.47 16.28
C LYS A 240 -53.30 10.93 16.10
#